data_AF-A0A7S2NNI5-F1
#
_entry.id   AF-A0A7S2NNI5-F1
#
_cell.length_a   1.000
_cell.length_b   1.000
_cell.length_c   1.000
_cell.angle_alpha   90.00
_cell.angle_beta   90.00
_cell.angle_gamma   90.00
#
_symmetry.space_group_name_H-M   'P 1'
#
loop_
_entity.id
_entity.type
_entity.pdbx_description
1 polymer ?
#
loop_
_entity_poly.entity_id
_entity_poly.type
_entity_poly.pdbx_seq_one_letter_code
_entity_poly.pdbx_strand_id
1 'polypeptide(L)'
;CTLSSAASAMLLEGSAVSASWDELHGYWQGLLVYCFVISSLIFFLLYCEIGLVRLTSSLSLSVLGVVKELITICIAALIRGDKLTPTNLTGFFLCAAGVLTYG
;
A
#
# COMPACT_ATOMS: atom_id res chain seq x y z
N CYS A 1 43.12 31.81 -8.77
CA CYS A 1 42.39 31.62 -10.05
C CYS A 1 41.34 30.52 -9.97
N THR A 2 41.65 29.33 -9.44
CA THR A 2 40.69 28.20 -9.31
C THR A 2 39.52 28.44 -8.33
N LEU A 3 39.73 29.24 -7.27
CA LEU A 3 38.66 29.65 -6.34
C LEU A 3 37.69 30.67 -6.94
N SER A 4 38.16 31.53 -7.87
CA SER A 4 37.32 32.53 -8.52
C SER A 4 36.42 31.90 -9.58
N SER A 5 36.89 30.86 -10.28
CA SER A 5 36.11 30.12 -11.28
C SER A 5 35.01 29.26 -10.65
N ALA A 6 35.25 28.71 -9.46
CA ALA A 6 34.24 27.95 -8.70
C ALA A 6 33.09 28.84 -8.22
N ALA A 7 33.39 30.06 -7.77
CA ALA A 7 32.38 31.04 -7.36
C ALA A 7 31.49 31.49 -8.52
N SER A 8 32.05 31.69 -9.72
CA SER A 8 31.26 31.99 -10.93
C SER A 8 30.42 30.81 -11.41
N ALA A 9 30.91 29.56 -11.28
CA ALA A 9 30.13 28.37 -11.61
C ALA A 9 28.93 28.18 -10.66
N MET A 10 29.13 28.38 -9.35
CA MET A 10 28.04 28.32 -8.37
C MET A 10 27.02 29.45 -8.51
N LEU A 11 27.43 30.63 -9.00
CA LEU A 11 26.49 31.72 -9.33
C LEU A 11 25.68 31.44 -10.60
N LEU A 12 26.28 30.79 -11.60
CA LEU A 12 25.62 30.48 -12.86
C LEU A 12 24.69 29.25 -12.74
N GLU A 13 25.14 28.20 -12.03
CA GLU A 13 24.38 26.96 -11.79
C GLU A 13 23.49 27.04 -10.54
N GLY A 14 23.70 28.01 -9.64
CA GLY A 14 22.94 28.14 -8.38
C GLY A 14 21.43 28.27 -8.58
N SER A 15 20.99 28.86 -9.69
CA SER A 15 19.57 28.96 -10.07
C SER A 15 18.98 27.63 -10.59
N ALA A 16 19.79 26.81 -11.28
CA ALA A 16 19.40 25.46 -11.70
C ALA A 16 19.45 24.47 -10.53
N VAL A 17 20.39 24.66 -9.61
CA VAL A 17 20.51 23.89 -8.37
C VAL A 17 19.34 24.19 -7.44
N SER A 18 18.96 25.46 -7.22
CA SER A 18 17.80 25.78 -6.37
C SER A 18 16.49 25.20 -6.92
N ALA A 19 16.30 25.27 -8.24
CA ALA A 19 15.12 24.68 -8.88
C ALA A 19 15.05 23.15 -8.71
N SER A 20 16.19 22.45 -8.79
CA SER A 20 16.24 20.99 -8.55
C SER A 20 16.06 20.62 -7.07
N TRP A 21 16.47 21.48 -6.14
CA TRP A 21 16.16 21.31 -4.71
C TRP A 21 14.67 21.45 -4.40
N ASP A 22 13.97 22.38 -5.05
CA ASP A 22 12.52 22.58 -4.84
C ASP A 22 11.71 21.38 -5.38
N GLU A 23 12.06 20.85 -6.55
CA GLU A 23 11.40 19.65 -7.08
C GLU A 23 11.63 18.42 -6.19
N LEU A 24 12.88 18.20 -5.75
CA LEU A 24 13.22 17.09 -4.85
C LEU A 24 12.47 17.20 -3.51
N HIS A 25 12.32 18.41 -2.97
CA HIS A 25 11.60 18.64 -1.72
C HIS A 25 10.10 18.30 -1.85
N GLY A 26 9.49 18.66 -2.98
CA GLY A 26 8.10 18.29 -3.29
C GLY A 26 7.89 16.78 -3.38
N TYR A 27 8.78 16.05 -4.07
CA TYR A 27 8.73 14.59 -4.13
C TYR A 27 8.89 13.94 -2.75
N TRP A 28 9.82 14.45 -1.95
CA TRP A 28 10.08 13.92 -0.61
C TRP A 28 8.87 14.10 0.32
N GLN A 29 8.23 15.27 0.29
CA GLN A 29 7.01 15.52 1.06
C GLN A 29 5.86 14.61 0.63
N GLY A 30 5.65 14.43 -0.68
CA GLY A 30 4.62 13.51 -1.20
C GLY A 30 4.83 12.07 -0.74
N LEU A 31 6.09 11.60 -0.79
CA LEU A 31 6.44 10.24 -0.34
C LEU A 31 6.25 10.07 1.17
N LEU A 32 6.64 11.07 1.97
CA LEU A 32 6.45 11.02 3.42
C LEU A 32 4.97 10.95 3.80
N VAL A 33 4.11 11.74 3.15
CA VAL A 33 2.65 11.70 3.41
C VAL A 33 2.08 10.35 3.01
N TYR A 34 2.45 9.83 1.84
CA TYR A 34 1.99 8.53 1.36
C TYR A 34 2.41 7.39 2.32
N CYS A 35 3.68 7.37 2.74
CA CYS A 35 4.18 6.40 3.71
C CYS A 35 3.48 6.53 5.06
N PHE A 36 3.22 7.75 5.53
CA PHE A 36 2.56 7.98 6.82
C PHE A 36 1.11 7.45 6.81
N VAL A 37 0.36 7.72 5.75
CA VAL A 37 -1.03 7.26 5.59
C VAL A 37 -1.09 5.72 5.58
N ILE A 38 -0.24 5.09 4.77
CA ILE A 38 -0.23 3.62 4.65
C ILE A 38 0.24 2.96 5.94
N SER A 39 1.29 3.48 6.57
CA SER A 39 1.80 2.94 7.84
C SER A 39 0.75 3.02 8.93
N SER A 40 0.00 4.12 9.00
CA SER A 40 -1.10 4.27 9.96
C SER A 40 -2.22 3.25 9.72
N LEU A 41 -2.57 2.99 8.46
CA LEU A 41 -3.61 2.03 8.09
C LEU A 41 -3.20 0.60 8.44
N ILE A 42 -1.95 0.23 8.15
CA ILE A 42 -1.39 -1.10 8.48
C ILE A 42 -1.32 -1.28 10.00
N PHE A 43 -0.91 -0.25 10.73
CA PHE A 43 -0.87 -0.28 12.20
C PHE A 43 -2.27 -0.52 12.79
N PHE A 44 -3.29 0.17 12.28
CA PHE A 44 -4.66 -0.02 12.73
C PHE A 44 -5.19 -1.42 12.39
N LEU A 45 -4.87 -1.94 11.21
CA LEU A 45 -5.22 -3.32 10.81
C LEU A 45 -4.61 -4.33 11.79
N LEU A 46 -3.33 -4.21 12.10
CA LEU A 46 -2.64 -5.08 13.06
C LEU A 46 -3.22 -4.94 14.48
N TYR A 47 -3.57 -3.73 14.89
CA TYR A 47 -4.22 -3.49 16.18
C TYR A 47 -5.59 -4.19 16.26
N CYS A 48 -6.40 -4.09 15.21
CA CYS A 48 -7.67 -4.81 15.10
C CYS A 48 -7.46 -6.32 15.11
N GLU A 49 -6.43 -6.82 14.42
CA GLU A 49 -6.10 -8.25 14.37
C GLU A 49 -5.83 -8.80 15.78
N ILE A 50 -4.94 -8.16 16.52
CA ILE A 50 -4.61 -8.57 17.89
C ILE A 50 -5.82 -8.41 18.82
N GLY A 51 -6.63 -7.35 18.64
CA GLY A 51 -7.88 -7.15 19.39
C GLY A 51 -8.91 -8.26 19.13
N LEU A 52 -9.06 -8.71 17.89
CA LEU A 52 -9.96 -9.79 17.52
C LEU A 52 -9.47 -11.15 18.03
N VAL A 53 -8.15 -11.42 18.01
CA VAL A 53 -7.56 -12.63 18.61
C VAL A 53 -7.84 -12.71 20.12
N ARG A 54 -8.00 -11.57 20.81
CA ARG A 54 -8.37 -11.58 22.24
C ARG A 54 -9.83 -11.94 22.47
N LEU A 55 -10.71 -11.63 21.52
CA LEU A 55 -12.16 -11.84 21.62
C LEU A 55 -12.63 -13.15 20.93
N THR A 56 -11.84 -13.70 20.00
CA THR A 56 -12.14 -14.90 19.20
C THR A 56 -10.92 -15.82 19.12
N SER A 57 -11.11 -17.10 18.82
CA SER A 57 -10.00 -18.05 18.67
C SER A 57 -9.09 -17.66 17.49
N SER A 58 -7.78 -17.95 17.57
CA SER A 58 -6.80 -17.82 16.46
C SER A 58 -7.31 -18.40 15.14
N LEU A 59 -8.14 -19.43 15.26
CA LEU A 59 -8.80 -20.13 14.20
C LEU A 59 -9.80 -19.25 13.41
N SER A 60 -10.65 -18.48 14.11
CA SER A 60 -11.63 -17.58 13.48
C SER A 60 -10.95 -16.39 12.78
N LEU A 61 -9.81 -15.95 13.30
CA LEU A 61 -9.00 -14.89 12.69
C LEU A 61 -8.42 -15.33 11.34
N SER A 62 -7.96 -16.58 11.25
CA SER A 62 -7.46 -17.16 9.99
C SER A 62 -8.57 -17.19 8.93
N VAL A 63 -9.79 -17.58 9.31
CA VAL A 63 -10.95 -17.57 8.41
C VAL A 63 -11.31 -16.15 7.95
N LEU A 64 -11.32 -15.18 8.87
CA LEU A 64 -11.56 -13.77 8.52
C LEU A 64 -10.47 -13.21 7.59
N GLY A 65 -9.22 -13.65 7.74
CA GLY A 65 -8.12 -13.32 6.82
C GLY A 65 -8.40 -13.77 5.39
N VAL A 66 -8.83 -15.02 5.22
CA VAL A 66 -9.23 -15.58 3.91
C VAL A 66 -10.42 -14.81 3.33
N VAL A 67 -11.41 -14.45 4.15
CA VAL A 67 -12.56 -13.64 3.71
C VAL A 67 -12.11 -12.24 3.26
N LYS A 68 -11.19 -11.59 3.98
CA LYS A 68 -10.61 -10.29 3.59
C LYS A 68 -9.93 -10.36 2.22
N GLU A 69 -9.16 -11.41 1.96
CA GLU A 69 -8.47 -11.61 0.69
C GLU A 69 -9.48 -11.84 -0.45
N LEU A 70 -10.52 -12.63 -0.19
CA LEU A 70 -11.63 -12.87 -1.11
C LEU A 70 -12.33 -11.55 -1.50
N ILE A 71 -12.66 -10.71 -0.52
CA ILE A 71 -13.27 -9.39 -0.73
C ILE A 71 -12.33 -8.50 -1.54
N THR A 72 -11.03 -8.52 -1.25
CA THR A 72 -10.03 -7.72 -1.98
C THR A 72 -10.01 -8.12 -3.46
N ILE A 73 -10.05 -9.42 -3.77
CA ILE A 73 -10.10 -9.94 -5.14
C ILE A 73 -11.41 -9.53 -5.83
N CYS A 74 -12.55 -9.63 -5.13
CA CYS A 74 -13.84 -9.15 -5.64
C CYS A 74 -13.81 -7.68 -6.02
N ILE A 75 -13.37 -6.82 -5.09
CA ILE A 75 -13.28 -5.38 -5.31
C ILE A 75 -12.34 -5.07 -6.47
N ALA A 76 -11.18 -5.74 -6.53
CA ALA A 76 -10.23 -5.58 -7.62
C ALA A 76 -10.86 -5.96 -8.98
N ALA A 77 -11.60 -7.06 -9.04
CA ALA A 77 -12.29 -7.48 -10.25
C ALA A 77 -13.41 -6.51 -10.66
N LEU A 78 -14.19 -5.99 -9.70
CA LEU A 78 -15.25 -5.01 -9.96
C LEU A 78 -14.70 -3.67 -10.45
N ILE A 79 -13.60 -3.19 -9.86
CA ILE A 79 -12.97 -1.92 -10.26
C ILE A 79 -12.29 -2.07 -11.63
N ARG A 80 -11.64 -3.21 -11.88
CA ARG A 80 -10.87 -3.43 -13.12
C ARG A 80 -11.75 -3.86 -14.30
N GLY A 81 -12.98 -4.33 -14.05
CA GLY A 81 -13.88 -4.82 -15.10
C GLY A 81 -13.34 -6.05 -15.83
N ASP A 82 -12.37 -6.75 -15.24
CA ASP A 82 -11.68 -7.88 -15.86
C ASP A 82 -12.63 -9.07 -16.01
N LYS A 83 -12.57 -9.74 -17.16
CA LYS A 83 -13.22 -11.04 -17.34
C LYS A 83 -12.44 -12.07 -16.53
N LEU A 84 -12.89 -12.35 -15.30
CA LEU A 84 -12.34 -13.45 -14.51
C LEU A 84 -12.39 -14.73 -15.35
N THR A 85 -11.23 -15.31 -15.65
CA THR A 85 -11.15 -16.62 -16.27
C THR A 85 -11.91 -17.63 -15.42
N PRO A 86 -12.55 -18.64 -16.04
CA PRO A 86 -13.40 -19.60 -15.32
C PRO A 86 -12.64 -20.29 -14.17
N THR A 87 -11.33 -20.51 -14.31
CA THR A 87 -10.48 -21.10 -13.28
C THR A 87 -10.32 -20.22 -12.03
N ASN A 88 -10.24 -18.90 -12.19
CA ASN A 88 -10.15 -17.96 -11.06
C ASN A 88 -11.49 -17.91 -10.31
N LEU A 89 -12.59 -17.93 -11.06
CA LEU A 89 -13.93 -17.94 -10.48
C LEU A 89 -14.22 -19.25 -9.72
N THR A 90 -13.78 -20.41 -10.24
CA THR A 90 -13.93 -21.68 -9.52
C THR A 90 -13.12 -21.72 -8.23
N GLY A 91 -11.89 -21.18 -8.23
CA GLY A 91 -11.07 -21.07 -7.02
C GLY A 91 -11.71 -20.15 -5.97
N PHE A 92 -12.26 -19.02 -6.41
CA PHE A 92 -13.02 -18.09 -5.58
C PHE A 92 -14.22 -18.77 -4.90
N PHE A 93 -15.05 -19.48 -5.65
CA PHE A 93 -16.22 -20.19 -5.10
C PHE A 93 -15.83 -21.35 -4.18
N LEU A 94 -14.74 -22.07 -4.48
CA LEU A 94 -14.26 -23.15 -3.62
C LEU A 94 -13.75 -22.63 -2.28
N CYS A 95 -12.98 -21.53 -2.28
CA CYS A 95 -12.55 -20.86 -1.05
C CYS A 95 -13.76 -20.32 -0.26
N ALA A 96 -14.73 -19.70 -0.93
CA ALA A 96 -15.95 -19.21 -0.28
C ALA A 96 -16.76 -20.36 0.35
N ALA A 97 -16.92 -21.48 -0.36
CA ALA A 97 -17.61 -22.66 0.16
C ALA A 97 -16.88 -23.26 1.38
N GLY A 98 -15.55 -23.36 1.34
CA GLY A 98 -14.74 -23.86 2.45
C GLY A 98 -14.89 -23.03 3.73
N VAL A 99 -14.97 -21.71 3.59
CA VAL A 99 -15.25 -20.79 4.71
C VAL A 99 -16.68 -20.95 5.23
N LEU A 100 -17.67 -21.09 4.34
CA LEU A 100 -19.07 -21.26 4.75
C LEU A 100 -19.33 -22.60 5.46
N THR A 101 -18.59 -23.65 5.10
CA THR A 101 -18.64 -24.95 5.78
C THR A 101 -17.89 -24.98 7.11
N TYR A 102 -17.17 -23.90 7.47
CA TYR A 102 -16.41 -23.77 8.71
C TYR A 102 -17.29 -23.55 9.97
N GLY A 103 -18.55 -24.01 9.93
CA GLY A 103 -19.48 -23.94 11.06
C GLY A 103 -19.08 -24.84 12.23
#